data_AF-A0A531K4Z8-F1
#
_entry.id   AF-A0A531K4Z8-F1
#
_cell.length_a   1.000
_cell.length_b   1.000
_cell.length_c   1.000
_cell.angle_alpha   90.00
_cell.angle_beta   90.00
_cell.angle_gamma   90.00
#
_symmetry.space_group_name_H-M   'P 1'
#
loop_
_entity.id
_entity.type
_entity.pdbx_description
1 polymer ?
#
loop_
_entity_poly.entity_id
_entity_poly.type
_entity_poly.pdbx_seq_one_letter_code
_entity_poly.pdbx_strand_id
1 'polypeptide(L)'
;MVEGDAAGNDWVFSSITYSLPRYVENLTLVGLGAINGRGNSSDNELTGNNGNNTLDGLAGNDTIRGGAGSDRLAGYDGADLLDGGTGADLMNGGTGNDTYYVDNVLDN
;
A
#
# COMPACT_ATOMS: atom_id res chain seq x y z
N MET A 1 4.90 12.30 -10.96
CA MET A 1 4.25 13.54 -11.41
C MET A 1 2.93 13.57 -10.66
N VAL A 2 2.71 14.53 -9.76
CA VAL A 2 1.49 14.63 -8.96
C VAL A 2 0.57 15.62 -9.67
N GLU A 3 -0.68 15.24 -9.98
CA GLU A 3 -1.69 16.23 -10.38
C GLU A 3 -2.15 16.99 -9.13
N GLY A 4 -2.35 18.30 -9.28
CA GLY A 4 -2.25 19.27 -8.18
C GLY A 4 -3.59 19.76 -7.61
N ASP A 5 -4.71 19.12 -7.94
CA ASP A 5 -6.03 19.63 -7.61
C ASP A 5 -6.77 18.59 -6.75
N ALA A 6 -7.46 19.02 -5.68
CA ALA A 6 -8.21 18.13 -4.77
C ALA A 6 -9.44 17.42 -5.40
N ALA A 7 -9.48 17.33 -6.73
CA ALA A 7 -10.48 16.65 -7.51
C ALA A 7 -9.75 15.76 -8.54
N GLY A 8 -9.90 14.45 -8.43
CA GLY A 8 -9.20 13.51 -9.29
C GLY A 8 -8.84 12.24 -8.55
N ASN A 9 -8.07 11.39 -9.22
CA ASN A 9 -7.39 10.25 -8.62
C ASN A 9 -5.90 10.45 -8.90
N ASP A 10 -5.16 10.97 -7.92
CA ASP A 10 -3.81 11.49 -8.14
C ASP A 10 -2.72 10.43 -7.94
N TRP A 11 -1.69 10.44 -8.80
CA TRP A 11 -0.64 9.41 -8.83
C TRP A 11 0.73 9.92 -8.39
N VAL A 12 1.41 9.15 -7.54
CA VAL A 12 2.82 9.32 -7.21
C VAL A 12 3.60 8.08 -7.64
N PHE A 13 4.65 8.29 -8.42
CA PHE A 13 5.69 7.28 -8.65
C PHE A 13 6.93 7.69 -7.87
N SER A 14 7.34 6.89 -6.88
CA SER A 14 8.46 7.22 -6.01
C SER A 14 9.57 6.17 -6.09
N SER A 15 10.82 6.62 -6.25
CA SER A 15 12.01 5.77 -6.17
C SER A 15 12.63 5.70 -4.77
N ILE A 16 11.99 6.34 -3.79
CA ILE A 16 12.37 6.38 -2.37
C ILE A 16 11.15 6.14 -1.49
N THR A 17 11.36 5.94 -0.20
CA THR A 17 10.26 5.91 0.79
C THR A 17 9.42 7.19 0.69
N TYR A 18 8.10 7.04 0.64
CA TYR A 18 7.18 8.15 0.41
C TYR A 18 5.92 8.04 1.26
N SER A 19 5.40 9.20 1.68
CA SER A 19 4.11 9.31 2.34
C SER A 19 3.23 10.24 1.52
N LEU A 20 2.04 9.77 1.17
CA LEU A 20 1.09 10.56 0.40
C LEU A 20 0.66 11.78 1.21
N PRO A 21 0.72 13.00 0.63
CA PRO A 21 0.07 14.14 1.25
C PRO A 21 -1.45 13.96 1.20
N ARG A 22 -2.19 14.87 1.83
CA ARG A 22 -3.66 14.93 1.69
C ARG A 22 -4.06 15.07 0.20
N TYR A 23 -5.20 14.49 -0.16
CA TYR A 23 -5.78 14.53 -1.51
C TYR A 23 -4.89 13.88 -2.58
N VAL A 24 -4.07 12.90 -2.22
CA VAL A 24 -3.39 12.05 -3.18
C VAL A 24 -3.68 10.62 -2.83
N GLU A 25 -4.18 9.84 -3.78
CA GLU A 25 -4.76 8.54 -3.49
C GLU A 25 -3.86 7.39 -3.94
N ASN A 26 -3.01 7.59 -4.95
CA ASN A 26 -2.28 6.48 -5.56
C ASN A 26 -0.76 6.64 -5.39
N LEU A 27 -0.11 5.61 -4.87
CA LEU A 27 1.34 5.51 -4.75
C LEU A 27 1.84 4.24 -5.42
N THR A 28 2.84 4.36 -6.28
CA THR A 28 3.62 3.24 -6.81
C THR A 28 5.10 3.43 -6.51
N LEU A 29 5.71 2.45 -5.85
CA LEU A 29 7.14 2.42 -5.59
C LEU A 29 7.87 1.84 -6.82
N VAL A 30 8.76 2.62 -7.42
CA VAL A 30 9.52 2.25 -8.63
C VAL A 30 11.02 2.13 -8.38
N GLY A 31 11.45 2.33 -7.13
CA GLY A 31 12.82 2.11 -6.71
C GLY A 31 13.17 0.62 -6.69
N LEU A 32 14.46 0.30 -6.65
CA LEU A 32 14.94 -1.10 -6.57
C LEU A 32 15.25 -1.55 -5.14
N GLY A 33 15.20 -0.63 -4.17
CA GLY A 33 15.50 -0.92 -2.77
C GLY A 33 14.26 -1.33 -1.97
N ALA A 34 14.50 -1.76 -0.74
CA ALA A 34 13.47 -1.86 0.30
C ALA A 34 13.04 -0.44 0.71
N ILE A 35 11.97 0.05 0.11
CA ILE A 35 11.41 1.39 0.34
C ILE A 35 9.95 1.25 0.76
N ASN A 36 9.44 2.25 1.45
CA ASN A 36 8.15 2.13 2.11
C ASN A 36 7.13 3.14 1.56
N GLY A 37 5.86 2.77 1.64
CA GLY A 37 4.72 3.58 1.23
C GLY A 37 3.82 3.84 2.42
N ARG A 38 3.31 5.07 2.51
CA ARG A 38 2.30 5.41 3.50
C ARG A 38 1.19 6.23 2.84
N GLY A 39 -0.04 5.81 3.04
CA GLY A 39 -1.26 6.52 2.63
C GLY A 39 -1.58 7.71 3.51
N ASN A 40 -2.83 8.14 3.46
CA ASN A 40 -3.42 9.26 4.18
C ASN A 40 -4.80 8.85 4.72
N SER A 41 -5.73 9.79 4.91
CA SER A 41 -7.05 9.51 5.48
C SER A 41 -8.16 9.30 4.43
N SER A 42 -7.79 9.16 3.17
CA SER A 42 -8.68 8.86 2.05
C SER A 42 -8.46 7.40 1.63
N ASP A 43 -9.39 6.84 0.87
CA ASP A 43 -9.22 5.56 0.19
C ASP A 43 -7.98 5.64 -0.73
N ASN A 44 -6.96 4.82 -0.49
CA ASN A 44 -5.69 4.84 -1.22
C ASN A 44 -5.41 3.55 -2.00
N GLU A 45 -4.68 3.68 -3.10
CA GLU A 45 -4.08 2.57 -3.83
C GLU A 45 -2.56 2.60 -3.66
N LEU A 46 -2.04 1.69 -2.85
CA LEU A 46 -0.61 1.58 -2.55
C LEU A 46 -0.04 0.35 -3.25
N THR A 47 0.96 0.54 -4.10
CA THR A 47 1.68 -0.54 -4.78
C THR A 47 3.17 -0.47 -4.47
N GLY A 48 3.70 -1.55 -3.89
CA GLY A 48 5.11 -1.73 -3.62
C GLY A 48 5.94 -2.08 -4.87
N ASN A 49 7.14 -2.61 -4.64
CA ASN A 49 8.13 -2.95 -5.66
C ASN A 49 8.64 -4.38 -5.47
N ASN A 50 9.84 -4.69 -5.97
CA ASN A 50 10.43 -6.02 -5.87
C ASN A 50 11.27 -6.24 -4.60
N GLY A 51 11.35 -5.25 -3.72
CA GLY A 51 12.05 -5.35 -2.44
C GLY A 51 11.05 -5.42 -1.31
N ASN A 52 11.52 -5.81 -0.12
CA ASN A 52 10.70 -5.87 1.07
C ASN A 52 10.19 -4.46 1.45
N ASN A 53 8.90 -4.25 1.38
CA ASN A 53 8.24 -2.97 1.64
C ASN A 53 7.44 -3.01 2.93
N THR A 54 7.31 -1.86 3.58
CA THR A 54 6.24 -1.60 4.53
C THR A 54 5.25 -0.64 3.90
N LEU A 55 3.98 -1.06 3.82
CA LEU A 55 2.89 -0.31 3.22
C LEU A 55 1.79 -0.08 4.27
N ASP A 56 1.59 1.18 4.66
CA ASP A 56 0.60 1.60 5.66
C ASP A 56 -0.54 2.38 4.97
N GLY A 57 -1.77 1.84 4.94
CA GLY A 57 -2.98 2.47 4.37
C GLY A 57 -3.50 3.66 5.18
N LEU A 58 -3.72 3.42 6.48
CA LEU A 58 -4.20 4.35 7.52
C LEU A 58 -5.72 4.41 7.65
N ALA A 59 -6.39 5.43 7.12
CA ALA A 59 -7.84 5.51 7.26
C ALA A 59 -8.46 5.61 5.88
N GLY A 60 -9.59 4.95 5.67
CA GLY A 60 -10.19 4.82 4.35
C GLY A 60 -10.21 3.37 3.94
N ASN A 61 -10.90 3.05 2.85
CA ASN A 61 -10.93 1.70 2.30
C ASN A 61 -9.77 1.58 1.31
N ASP A 62 -8.68 0.98 1.75
CA ASP A 62 -7.42 0.95 1.01
C ASP A 62 -7.28 -0.30 0.15
N THR A 63 -6.56 -0.17 -0.96
CA THR A 63 -6.05 -1.29 -1.76
C THR A 63 -4.53 -1.29 -1.66
N ILE A 64 -3.97 -2.31 -1.03
CA ILE A 64 -2.55 -2.41 -0.73
C ILE A 64 -1.98 -3.66 -1.42
N ARG A 65 -1.01 -3.46 -2.31
CA ARG A 65 -0.29 -4.53 -3.02
C ARG A 65 1.20 -4.49 -2.71
N GLY A 66 1.74 -5.53 -2.09
CA GLY A 66 3.15 -5.64 -1.70
C GLY A 66 4.09 -5.75 -2.90
N GLY A 67 3.79 -6.70 -3.79
CA GLY A 67 4.54 -6.91 -5.03
C GLY A 67 5.39 -8.16 -4.93
N ALA A 68 6.71 -8.01 -4.94
CA ALA A 68 7.60 -9.14 -4.67
C ALA A 68 8.51 -8.81 -3.49
N GLY A 69 8.81 -9.79 -2.66
CA GLY A 69 9.62 -9.59 -1.46
C GLY A 69 8.87 -10.12 -0.24
N SER A 70 9.45 -9.97 0.95
CA SER A 70 8.71 -10.22 2.19
C SER A 70 8.21 -8.89 2.72
N ASP A 71 6.95 -8.61 2.48
CA ASP A 71 6.32 -7.32 2.72
C ASP A 71 5.57 -7.28 4.04
N ARG A 72 5.32 -6.06 4.52
CA ARG A 72 4.45 -5.80 5.66
C ARG A 72 3.37 -4.82 5.25
N LEU A 73 2.13 -5.28 5.22
CA LEU A 73 0.96 -4.52 4.81
C LEU A 73 0.09 -4.24 6.04
N ALA A 74 -0.34 -3.00 6.21
CA ALA A 74 -1.25 -2.59 7.27
C ALA A 74 -2.37 -1.70 6.72
N GLY A 75 -3.61 -2.17 6.80
CA GLY A 75 -4.80 -1.42 6.37
C GLY A 75 -5.19 -0.32 7.37
N TYR A 76 -5.27 -0.70 8.65
CA TYR A 76 -5.70 0.11 9.80
C TYR A 76 -7.22 0.31 9.90
N ASP A 77 -7.79 1.46 9.53
CA ASP A 77 -9.22 1.76 9.70
C ASP A 77 -9.93 1.76 8.35
N GLY A 78 -10.79 0.79 8.06
CA GLY A 78 -11.48 0.73 6.78
C GLY A 78 -11.86 -0.68 6.36
N ALA A 79 -12.51 -0.83 5.21
CA ALA A 79 -12.66 -2.14 4.59
C ALA A 79 -11.56 -2.30 3.55
N ASP A 80 -10.46 -2.95 3.92
CA ASP A 80 -9.25 -2.95 3.12
C ASP A 80 -9.11 -4.21 2.24
N LEU A 81 -8.38 -4.07 1.13
CA LEU A 81 -7.91 -5.17 0.31
C LEU A 81 -6.40 -5.26 0.40
N LEU A 82 -5.90 -6.36 0.96
CA LEU A 82 -4.47 -6.63 1.13
C LEU A 82 -4.06 -7.81 0.22
N ASP A 83 -3.07 -7.56 -0.62
CA ASP A 83 -2.44 -8.55 -1.49
C ASP A 83 -0.92 -8.46 -1.33
N GLY A 84 -0.32 -9.42 -0.61
CA GLY A 84 1.13 -9.46 -0.42
C GLY A 84 1.89 -9.62 -1.74
N GLY A 85 1.28 -10.30 -2.72
CA GLY A 85 1.97 -10.75 -3.92
C GLY A 85 2.94 -11.89 -3.60
N THR A 86 4.06 -11.96 -4.30
CA THR A 86 4.98 -13.08 -4.12
C THR A 86 5.90 -12.86 -2.93
N GLY A 87 5.92 -13.81 -2.02
CA GLY A 87 6.92 -13.85 -0.95
C GLY A 87 6.28 -14.34 0.33
N ALA A 88 6.80 -13.93 1.47
CA ALA A 88 6.22 -14.31 2.75
C ALA A 88 5.83 -13.02 3.45
N ASP A 89 4.54 -12.72 3.45
CA ASP A 89 4.05 -11.40 3.75
C ASP A 89 3.30 -11.35 5.08
N LEU A 90 3.42 -10.21 5.76
CA LEU A 90 2.70 -9.95 6.99
C LEU A 90 1.59 -8.94 6.72
N MET A 91 0.35 -9.40 6.70
CA MET A 91 -0.83 -8.65 6.31
C MET A 91 -1.76 -8.42 7.51
N ASN A 92 -1.94 -7.16 7.89
CA ASN A 92 -2.82 -6.76 8.98
C ASN A 92 -3.84 -5.72 8.50
N GLY A 93 -5.06 -6.16 8.17
CA GLY A 93 -6.15 -5.28 7.73
C GLY A 93 -6.60 -4.31 8.81
N GLY A 94 -6.67 -4.74 10.08
CA GLY A 94 -7.01 -3.84 11.19
C GLY A 94 -8.49 -3.88 11.54
N THR A 95 -9.14 -2.71 11.59
CA THR A 95 -10.57 -2.58 11.90
C THR A 95 -11.38 -2.44 10.63
N GLY A 96 -12.52 -3.12 10.58
CA GLY A 96 -13.42 -3.12 9.43
C GLY A 96 -13.51 -4.50 8.79
N ASN A 97 -14.01 -4.57 7.56
CA ASN A 97 -14.23 -5.84 6.86
C ASN A 97 -13.20 -6.00 5.75
N ASP A 98 -12.10 -6.65 6.11
CA ASP A 98 -10.94 -6.76 5.21
C ASP A 98 -10.99 -8.00 4.33
N THR A 99 -10.35 -7.91 3.18
CA THR A 99 -10.14 -9.00 2.23
C THR A 99 -8.64 -9.22 2.04
N TYR A 100 -8.20 -10.47 2.18
CA TYR A 100 -6.80 -10.86 2.02
C TYR A 100 -6.66 -11.80 0.82
N TYR A 101 -5.71 -11.49 -0.05
CA TYR A 101 -5.24 -12.39 -1.09
C TYR A 101 -3.99 -13.09 -0.57
N VAL A 102 -4.17 -14.36 -0.20
CA VAL A 102 -3.10 -15.23 0.30
C VAL A 102 -2.70 -16.17 -0.82
N ASP A 103 -1.48 -16.01 -1.32
CA ASP A 103 -0.91 -16.88 -2.37
C ASP A 103 0.28 -17.70 -1.87
N ASN A 104 0.87 -17.32 -0.72
CA ASN A 104 1.95 -18.02 -0.08
C ASN A 104 1.52 -18.63 1.26
N VAL A 105 2.05 -19.81 1.55
CA VAL A 105 1.76 -20.54 2.80
C VAL A 105 2.34 -19.87 4.06
N LEU A 106 3.24 -18.90 3.89
CA LEU A 106 3.86 -18.13 4.96
C LEU A 106 3.23 -16.75 5.18
N ASP A 107 2.18 -16.42 4.42
CA ASP A 107 1.43 -15.19 4.63
C ASP A 107 0.68 -15.24 5.96
N ASN A 108 0.78 -14.17 6.76
CA ASN A 108 0.25 -14.14 8.12
C ASN A 108 -0.28 -12.80 8.61
#